data_AF-A0A367LHL4-F1
#
_entry.id   AF-A0A367LHL4-F1
#
_cell.length_a   1.000
_cell.length_b   1.000
_cell.length_c   1.000
_cell.angle_alpha   90.00
_cell.angle_beta   90.00
_cell.angle_gamma   90.00
#
_symmetry.space_group_name_H-M   'P 1'
#
loop_
_entity.id
_entity.type
_entity.pdbx_description
1 polymer ?
#
loop_
_entity_poly.entity_id
_entity_poly.type
_entity_poly.pdbx_seq_one_letter_code
_entity_poly.pdbx_strand_id
1 'polypeptide(L)'
;MVAREALGGFQVSFFTDVVQGALVLALVLVSAISVGVRANVVDRSLIASSGLTKPSLLGWQLLYVLPVAVTTNTFFVSSFWLRTFASRTDTDLRVGASLAAVVVASVLTAVGCAGLVAVWTGAWPGEPRREGSLALFALLERLPAWVVCVVLVMVVCLSTAALDSLQSAMVSSASYDVFGNRLAPRYVRGLVVVVVVPVVVVALKAVSILQIYLVSDLLSAATVPVLCLGLVDGMYWWRGFEVVAGGVGGIVAVFIFGLVYLGNARDAARLLILEHGLYTDDWSVFGAFVAAPLGGLVVGFAALALRLAFLFIRAKRRHERFDALDRPVGHFDDRQGRPEGIDAKAGKFF
;
A
#
# COMPACT_ATOMS: atom_id res chain seq x y z
N MET A 1 12.72 -20.55 -0.93
CA MET A 1 11.44 -19.88 -0.62
C MET A 1 10.52 -20.84 0.14
N VAL A 2 9.90 -21.84 -0.51
CA VAL A 2 9.03 -22.85 0.14
C VAL A 2 9.71 -23.64 1.28
N ALA A 3 11.01 -23.94 1.17
CA ALA A 3 11.75 -24.64 2.23
C ALA A 3 11.93 -23.82 3.52
N ARG A 4 11.91 -22.48 3.45
CA ARG A 4 12.16 -21.61 4.61
C ARG A 4 10.91 -21.45 5.49
N GLU A 5 9.76 -21.29 4.84
CA GLU A 5 8.46 -21.31 5.53
C GLU A 5 8.17 -22.67 6.19
N ALA A 6 8.62 -23.77 5.57
CA ALA A 6 8.44 -25.12 6.09
C ALA A 6 9.27 -25.40 7.35
N LEU A 7 10.44 -24.77 7.51
CA LEU A 7 11.41 -25.09 8.58
C LEU A 7 11.47 -24.05 9.71
N GLY A 8 11.15 -22.78 9.47
CA GLY A 8 11.53 -21.68 10.39
C GLY A 8 10.40 -20.87 11.03
N GLY A 9 9.20 -20.85 10.44
CA GLY A 9 8.12 -19.98 10.92
C GLY A 9 8.45 -18.48 10.88
N PHE A 10 7.52 -17.67 11.41
CA PHE A 10 7.52 -16.19 11.36
C PHE A 10 8.81 -15.54 11.91
N GLN A 11 9.48 -16.16 12.88
CA GLN A 11 10.69 -15.59 13.48
C GLN A 11 11.93 -15.66 12.58
N VAL A 12 12.05 -16.70 11.76
CA VAL A 12 13.16 -16.80 10.79
C VAL A 12 12.99 -15.77 9.67
N SER A 13 11.74 -15.49 9.26
CA SER A 13 11.43 -14.41 8.31
C SER A 13 11.89 -13.05 8.86
N PHE A 14 11.53 -12.73 10.11
CA PHE A 14 11.88 -11.46 10.76
C PHE A 14 13.38 -11.22 10.89
N PHE A 15 14.14 -12.24 11.31
CA PHE A 15 15.61 -12.13 11.39
C PHE A 15 16.23 -11.80 10.03
N THR A 16 15.67 -12.38 8.97
CA THR A 16 16.22 -12.22 7.62
C THR A 16 15.83 -10.89 7.00
N ASP A 17 14.66 -10.35 7.34
CA ASP A 17 14.26 -8.99 7.02
C ASP A 17 15.23 -7.95 7.64
N VAL A 18 15.66 -8.16 8.89
CA VAL A 18 16.61 -7.26 9.57
C VAL A 18 17.98 -7.26 8.88
N VAL A 19 18.51 -8.45 8.57
CA VAL A 19 19.80 -8.58 7.87
C VAL A 19 19.73 -7.92 6.50
N GLN A 20 18.63 -8.11 5.76
CA GLN A 20 18.45 -7.47 4.47
C GLN A 20 18.29 -5.95 4.56
N GLY A 21 17.52 -5.45 5.53
CA GLY A 21 17.39 -4.01 5.77
C GLY A 21 18.74 -3.34 6.05
N ALA A 22 19.58 -3.97 6.88
CA ALA A 22 20.93 -3.50 7.15
C ALA A 22 21.81 -3.51 5.89
N LEU A 23 21.69 -4.56 5.06
CA LEU A 23 22.45 -4.69 3.82
C LEU A 23 22.02 -3.64 2.79
N VAL A 24 20.72 -3.35 2.67
CA VAL A 24 20.19 -2.28 1.80
C VAL A 24 20.73 -0.92 2.23
N LEU A 25 20.76 -0.64 3.53
CA LEU A 25 21.33 0.59 4.05
C LEU A 25 22.82 0.72 3.69
N ALA A 26 23.58 -0.36 3.84
CA ALA A 26 24.99 -0.40 3.43
C ALA A 26 25.15 -0.15 1.92
N LEU A 27 24.28 -0.74 1.09
CA LEU A 27 24.32 -0.54 -0.36
C LEU A 27 24.02 0.91 -0.75
N VAL A 28 23.03 1.53 -0.10
CA VAL A 28 22.70 2.94 -0.33
C VAL A 28 23.85 3.85 0.08
N LEU A 29 24.50 3.59 1.21
CA LEU A 29 25.69 4.31 1.62
C LEU A 29 26.83 4.18 0.60
N VAL A 30 27.12 2.95 0.15
CA VAL A 30 28.15 2.69 -0.88
C VAL A 30 27.79 3.39 -2.19
N SER A 31 26.52 3.37 -2.60
CA SER A 31 26.05 4.03 -3.81
C SER A 31 26.15 5.55 -3.71
N ALA A 32 25.76 6.13 -2.58
CA ALA A 32 25.89 7.56 -2.31
C ALA A 32 27.36 8.01 -2.32
N ILE A 33 28.25 7.23 -1.71
CA ILE A 33 29.71 7.47 -1.76
C ILE A 33 30.23 7.35 -3.19
N SER A 34 29.82 6.31 -3.94
CA SER A 34 30.24 6.11 -5.33
C SER A 34 29.82 7.26 -6.24
N VAL A 35 28.58 7.74 -6.08
CA VAL A 35 28.06 8.92 -6.80
C VAL A 35 28.81 10.18 -6.39
N GLY A 36 29.06 10.40 -5.10
CA GLY A 36 29.82 11.56 -4.61
C GLY A 36 31.26 11.61 -5.13
N VAL A 37 31.93 10.45 -5.20
CA VAL A 37 33.30 10.33 -5.74
C VAL A 37 33.32 10.48 -7.27
N ARG A 38 32.28 9.99 -7.97
CA ARG A 38 32.13 10.13 -9.43
C ARG A 38 31.41 11.41 -9.86
N ALA A 39 31.06 12.30 -8.93
CA ALA A 39 30.36 13.57 -9.23
C ALA A 39 31.18 14.50 -10.16
N ASN A 40 32.48 14.27 -10.29
CA ASN A 40 33.33 14.90 -11.32
C ASN A 40 33.02 14.47 -12.77
N VAL A 41 32.13 13.49 -12.97
CA VAL A 41 31.68 12.98 -14.29
C VAL A 41 30.28 13.50 -14.65
N VAL A 42 29.63 14.29 -13.78
CA VAL A 42 28.32 14.88 -14.05
C VAL A 42 28.49 16.07 -15.00
N ASP A 43 27.96 15.92 -16.22
CA ASP A 43 27.99 16.98 -17.21
C ASP A 43 26.98 18.07 -16.82
N ARG A 44 27.49 19.21 -16.35
CA ARG A 44 26.66 20.33 -15.86
C ARG A 44 25.75 20.91 -16.95
N SER A 45 26.08 20.69 -18.22
CA SER A 45 25.26 21.10 -19.37
C SER A 45 23.96 20.29 -19.50
N LEU A 46 23.98 19.02 -19.06
CA LEU A 46 22.81 18.12 -19.04
C LEU A 46 21.84 18.44 -17.90
N ILE A 47 22.31 19.10 -16.83
CA ILE A 47 21.47 19.49 -15.68
C ILE A 47 20.45 20.57 -16.09
N ALA A 48 20.88 21.56 -16.89
CA ALA A 48 20.02 22.64 -17.34
C ALA A 48 19.09 22.22 -18.50
N SER A 49 19.55 21.29 -19.36
CA SER A 49 18.80 20.82 -20.53
C SER A 49 17.83 19.69 -20.25
N SER A 50 18.00 18.93 -19.15
CA SER A 50 17.08 17.82 -18.81
C SER A 50 15.69 18.29 -18.37
N GLY A 51 15.54 19.55 -17.94
CA GLY A 51 14.27 20.10 -17.47
C GLY A 51 13.72 19.47 -16.17
N LEU A 52 14.42 18.50 -15.57
CA LEU A 52 14.03 17.78 -14.35
C LEU A 52 14.01 18.67 -13.11
N THR A 53 14.69 19.82 -13.16
CA THR A 53 14.70 20.85 -12.11
C THR A 53 13.56 21.86 -12.26
N LYS A 54 12.78 21.79 -13.33
CA LYS A 54 11.63 22.67 -13.56
C LYS A 54 10.37 22.06 -12.93
N PRO A 55 9.48 22.90 -12.38
CA PRO A 55 8.20 22.41 -11.88
C PRO A 55 7.39 21.80 -13.04
N SER A 56 6.96 20.56 -12.86
CA SER A 56 6.07 19.87 -13.79
C SER A 56 4.70 19.70 -13.15
N LEU A 57 3.64 19.83 -13.97
CA LEU A 57 2.27 19.60 -13.53
C LEU A 57 2.11 18.17 -13.01
N LEU A 58 2.71 17.20 -13.72
CA LEU A 58 2.80 15.81 -13.30
C LEU A 58 3.48 15.66 -11.93
N GLY A 59 4.59 16.37 -11.66
CA GLY A 59 5.27 16.34 -10.37
C GLY A 59 4.36 16.77 -9.21
N TRP A 60 3.55 17.81 -9.41
CA TRP A 60 2.57 18.25 -8.41
C TRP A 60 1.42 17.25 -8.21
N GLN A 61 0.94 16.64 -9.28
CA GLN A 61 -0.07 15.57 -9.16
C GLN A 61 0.49 14.36 -8.41
N LEU A 62 1.72 13.94 -8.71
CA LEU A 62 2.41 12.83 -8.05
C LEU A 62 2.66 13.10 -6.57
N LEU A 63 2.93 14.35 -6.19
CA LEU A 63 3.09 14.76 -4.79
C LEU A 63 1.83 14.50 -3.96
N TYR A 64 0.65 14.50 -4.57
CA TYR A 64 -0.59 14.11 -3.92
C TYR A 64 -0.89 12.62 -4.07
N VAL A 65 -0.82 12.11 -5.31
CA VAL A 65 -1.22 10.73 -5.65
C VAL A 65 -0.37 9.72 -4.89
N LEU A 66 0.96 9.87 -4.87
CA LEU A 66 1.85 8.88 -4.27
C LEU A 66 1.69 8.77 -2.75
N PRO A 67 1.65 9.87 -1.95
CA PRO A 67 1.41 9.75 -0.52
C PRO A 67 0.05 9.14 -0.18
N VAL A 68 -1.02 9.50 -0.91
CA VAL A 68 -2.35 8.92 -0.70
C VAL A 68 -2.34 7.43 -1.04
N ALA A 69 -1.80 7.06 -2.20
CA ALA A 69 -1.67 5.67 -2.66
C ALA A 69 -0.89 4.83 -1.64
N VAL A 70 0.33 5.24 -1.30
CA VAL A 70 1.22 4.51 -0.39
C VAL A 70 0.64 4.42 1.01
N THR A 71 0.08 5.51 1.54
CA THR A 71 -0.50 5.51 2.90
C THR A 71 -1.70 4.56 2.95
N THR A 72 -2.65 4.70 2.02
CA THR A 72 -3.84 3.84 2.01
C THR A 72 -3.48 2.38 1.75
N ASN A 73 -2.54 2.09 0.84
CA ASN A 73 -2.05 0.74 0.63
C ASN A 73 -1.41 0.16 1.91
N THR A 74 -0.59 0.95 2.61
CA THR A 74 0.05 0.52 3.88
C THR A 74 -1.00 0.16 4.94
N PHE A 75 -2.12 0.88 5.01
CA PHE A 75 -3.26 0.55 5.87
C PHE A 75 -4.01 -0.71 5.43
N PHE A 76 -4.04 -1.00 4.12
CA PHE A 76 -4.76 -2.14 3.55
C PHE A 76 -4.01 -3.46 3.72
N VAL A 77 -2.67 -3.43 3.67
CA VAL A 77 -1.85 -4.65 3.72
C VAL A 77 -1.67 -5.14 5.17
N SER A 78 -2.16 -6.35 5.46
CA SER A 78 -2.14 -6.95 6.81
C SER A 78 -0.74 -7.24 7.36
N SER A 79 0.28 -7.37 6.50
CA SER A 79 1.67 -7.65 6.93
C SER A 79 2.25 -6.54 7.82
N PHE A 80 1.85 -5.28 7.61
CA PHE A 80 2.28 -4.16 8.44
C PHE A 80 1.62 -4.20 9.82
N TRP A 81 0.33 -4.52 9.87
CA TRP A 81 -0.43 -4.63 11.12
C TRP A 81 0.10 -5.74 12.04
N LEU A 82 0.45 -6.89 11.48
CA LEU A 82 1.06 -7.97 12.26
C LEU A 82 2.35 -7.52 12.96
N ARG A 83 3.13 -6.64 12.32
CA ARG A 83 4.36 -6.07 12.90
C ARG A 83 4.07 -4.99 13.95
N THR A 84 3.04 -4.16 13.74
CA THR A 84 2.67 -3.14 14.73
C THR A 84 2.09 -3.77 16.00
N PHE A 85 1.27 -4.81 15.87
CA PHE A 85 0.69 -5.52 17.02
C PHE A 85 1.68 -6.44 17.74
N ALA A 86 2.78 -6.84 17.08
CA ALA A 86 3.86 -7.57 17.73
C ALA A 86 4.79 -6.68 18.58
N SER A 87 4.59 -5.35 18.57
CA SER A 87 5.40 -4.43 19.37
C SER A 87 5.12 -4.57 20.87
N ARG A 88 6.16 -4.41 21.69
CA ARG A 88 6.08 -4.62 23.15
C ARG A 88 5.36 -3.49 23.87
N THR A 89 5.53 -2.25 23.40
CA THR A 89 4.93 -1.04 23.97
C THR A 89 4.63 -0.01 22.89
N ASP A 90 3.68 0.89 23.16
CA ASP A 90 3.34 2.01 22.27
C ASP A 90 4.53 2.95 22.01
N THR A 91 5.41 3.11 23.01
CA THR A 91 6.63 3.91 22.88
C THR A 91 7.60 3.27 21.89
N ASP A 92 7.82 1.95 22.00
CA ASP A 92 8.68 1.21 21.07
C ASP A 92 8.12 1.26 19.65
N LEU A 93 6.80 1.19 19.50
CA LEU A 93 6.13 1.32 18.20
C LEU A 93 6.39 2.69 17.55
N ARG A 94 6.22 3.79 18.32
CA ARG A 94 6.44 5.15 17.80
C ARG A 94 7.90 5.40 17.44
N VAL A 95 8.83 4.95 18.28
CA VAL A 95 10.28 5.07 18.00
C VAL A 95 10.66 4.22 16.79
N GLY A 96 10.19 2.98 16.71
CA GLY A 96 10.43 2.11 15.56
C GLY A 96 9.88 2.67 14.26
N ALA A 97 8.63 3.16 14.27
CA ALA A 97 8.00 3.76 13.10
C ALA A 97 8.69 5.05 12.64
N SER A 98 9.07 5.93 13.57
CA SER A 98 9.79 7.17 13.24
C SER A 98 11.20 6.92 12.70
N LEU A 99 11.95 5.97 13.28
CA LEU A 99 13.25 5.57 12.75
C LEU A 99 13.11 4.96 11.35
N ALA A 100 12.13 4.07 11.15
CA ALA A 100 11.85 3.47 9.85
C ALA A 100 11.51 4.54 8.80
N ALA A 101 10.70 5.55 9.16
CA ALA A 101 10.37 6.65 8.26
C ALA A 101 11.61 7.43 7.81
N VAL A 102 12.54 7.74 8.73
CA VAL A 102 13.80 8.45 8.40
C VAL A 102 14.69 7.61 7.49
N VAL A 103 14.84 6.31 7.78
CA VAL A 103 15.65 5.40 6.96
C VAL A 103 15.05 5.24 5.56
N VAL A 104 13.74 4.99 5.46
CA VAL A 104 13.05 4.85 4.17
C VAL A 104 13.12 6.15 3.36
N ALA A 105 12.89 7.31 3.99
CA ALA A 105 13.00 8.59 3.32
C ALA A 105 14.42 8.83 2.79
N SER A 106 15.44 8.49 3.57
CA SER A 106 16.85 8.63 3.17
C SER A 106 17.20 7.71 2.00
N VAL A 107 16.77 6.45 2.06
CA VAL A 107 16.96 5.46 1.00
C VAL A 107 16.25 5.85 -0.29
N LEU A 108 14.96 6.22 -0.21
CA LEU A 108 14.19 6.66 -1.38
C LEU A 108 14.76 7.92 -2.01
N THR A 109 15.21 8.88 -1.19
CA THR A 109 15.88 10.08 -1.69
C THR A 109 17.18 9.73 -2.42
N ALA A 110 18.00 8.85 -1.85
CA ALA A 110 19.25 8.43 -2.49
C ALA A 110 19.02 7.68 -3.82
N VAL A 111 18.06 6.76 -3.85
CA VAL A 111 17.68 6.00 -5.06
C VAL A 111 17.05 6.92 -6.11
N GLY A 112 16.19 7.86 -5.71
CA GLY A 112 15.60 8.86 -6.60
C GLY A 112 16.65 9.79 -7.21
N CYS A 113 17.59 10.29 -6.39
CA CYS A 113 18.73 11.07 -6.87
C CYS A 113 19.63 10.28 -7.82
N ALA A 114 19.84 8.98 -7.60
CA ALA A 114 20.59 8.14 -8.53
C ALA A 114 19.92 8.06 -9.91
N GLY A 115 18.59 8.05 -9.97
CA GLY A 115 17.83 8.16 -11.22
C GLY A 115 18.09 9.48 -11.96
N LEU A 116 18.13 10.61 -11.24
CA LEU A 116 18.48 11.92 -11.82
C LEU A 116 19.91 11.93 -12.37
N VAL A 117 20.85 11.36 -11.62
CA VAL A 117 22.26 11.23 -12.03
C VAL A 117 22.39 10.33 -13.26
N ALA A 118 21.58 9.28 -13.41
CA ALA A 118 21.56 8.45 -14.62
C ALA A 118 21.19 9.28 -15.87
N VAL A 119 20.25 10.22 -15.75
CA VAL A 119 19.90 11.14 -16.84
C VAL A 119 21.04 12.13 -17.11
N TRP A 120 21.61 12.73 -16.06
CA TRP A 120 22.67 13.74 -16.20
C TRP A 120 24.03 13.19 -16.64
N THR A 121 24.23 11.88 -16.56
CA THR A 121 25.42 11.18 -17.09
C THR A 121 25.19 10.63 -18.51
N GLY A 122 24.04 10.90 -19.12
CA GLY A 122 23.67 10.38 -20.43
C GLY A 122 23.55 8.85 -20.48
N ALA A 123 23.31 8.20 -19.32
CA ALA A 123 22.99 6.77 -19.26
C ALA A 123 21.53 6.49 -19.64
N TRP A 124 20.70 7.53 -19.66
CA TRP A 124 19.28 7.52 -20.02
C TRP A 124 18.98 8.60 -21.08
N PRO A 125 18.15 8.36 -22.12
CA PRO A 125 17.23 7.21 -22.30
C PRO A 125 17.87 5.93 -22.83
N GLY A 126 19.08 6.01 -23.41
CA GLY A 126 19.62 4.95 -24.25
C GLY A 126 18.75 4.71 -25.50
N GLU A 127 19.34 4.07 -26.52
CA GLU A 127 18.62 3.54 -27.66
C GLU A 127 18.51 2.01 -27.50
N PRO A 128 17.31 1.41 -27.46
CA PRO A 128 15.96 2.00 -27.46
C PRO A 128 15.55 2.62 -26.11
N ARG A 129 14.52 3.51 -26.12
CA ARG A 129 13.89 4.09 -24.91
C ARG A 129 13.46 2.96 -23.97
N ARG A 130 14.24 2.76 -22.90
CA ARG A 130 13.86 1.85 -21.82
C ARG A 130 12.75 2.51 -20.97
N GLU A 131 12.06 1.76 -20.12
CA GLU A 131 11.12 2.34 -19.13
C GLU A 131 11.84 2.95 -17.93
N GLY A 132 11.33 4.05 -17.35
CA GLY A 132 12.00 4.74 -16.22
C GLY A 132 12.34 3.84 -15.01
N SER A 133 11.63 2.72 -14.84
CA SER A 133 11.93 1.64 -13.88
C SER A 133 13.31 0.99 -14.08
N LEU A 134 13.84 1.03 -15.31
CA LEU A 134 15.13 0.46 -15.71
C LEU A 134 16.29 1.46 -15.67
N ALA A 135 16.05 2.73 -15.33
CA ALA A 135 17.08 3.77 -15.34
C ALA A 135 18.24 3.47 -14.38
N LEU A 136 17.94 2.91 -13.19
CA LEU A 136 18.95 2.49 -12.22
C LEU A 136 19.80 1.32 -12.77
N PHE A 137 19.18 0.37 -13.47
CA PHE A 137 19.88 -0.76 -14.09
C PHE A 137 20.76 -0.32 -15.26
N ALA A 138 20.32 0.66 -16.05
CA ALA A 138 21.14 1.26 -17.10
C ALA A 138 22.39 1.99 -16.54
N LEU A 139 22.27 2.61 -15.36
CA LEU A 139 23.43 3.19 -14.67
C LEU A 139 24.36 2.10 -14.11
N LEU A 140 23.80 0.99 -13.61
CA LEU A 140 24.55 -0.17 -13.13
C LEU A 140 25.40 -0.83 -14.21
N GLU A 141 24.95 -0.86 -15.47
CA GLU A 141 25.76 -1.37 -16.60
C GLU A 141 27.10 -0.60 -16.78
N ARG A 142 27.20 0.64 -16.29
CA ARG A 142 28.42 1.48 -16.35
C ARG A 142 29.30 1.38 -15.09
N LEU A 143 28.89 0.60 -14.10
CA LEU A 143 29.61 0.39 -12.84
C LEU A 143 30.47 -0.89 -12.92
N PRO A 144 31.56 -0.98 -12.12
CA PRO A 144 32.43 -2.15 -12.15
C PRO A 144 31.67 -3.42 -11.74
N ALA A 145 32.04 -4.55 -12.34
CA ALA A 145 31.29 -5.82 -12.24
C ALA A 145 31.03 -6.30 -10.81
N TRP A 146 31.93 -6.02 -9.86
CA TRP A 146 31.74 -6.39 -8.46
C TRP A 146 30.55 -5.64 -7.80
N VAL A 147 30.33 -4.36 -8.16
CA VAL A 147 29.19 -3.56 -7.65
C VAL A 147 27.89 -4.12 -8.23
N VAL A 148 27.87 -4.41 -9.53
CA VAL A 148 26.71 -4.98 -10.21
C VAL A 148 26.32 -6.32 -9.59
N CYS A 149 27.30 -7.19 -9.31
CA CYS A 149 27.06 -8.49 -8.70
C CYS A 149 26.41 -8.36 -7.30
N VAL A 150 26.95 -7.46 -6.46
CA VAL A 150 26.39 -7.18 -5.12
C VAL A 150 24.95 -6.65 -5.22
N VAL A 151 24.70 -5.72 -6.14
CA VAL A 151 23.36 -5.14 -6.33
C VAL A 151 22.38 -6.18 -6.86
N LEU A 152 22.77 -7.04 -7.80
CA LEU A 152 21.89 -8.10 -8.32
C LEU A 152 21.52 -9.10 -7.22
N VAL A 153 22.50 -9.58 -6.45
CA VAL A 153 22.24 -10.47 -5.30
C VAL A 153 21.30 -9.79 -4.30
N MET A 154 21.47 -8.48 -4.07
CA MET A 154 20.58 -7.71 -3.21
C MET A 154 19.15 -7.68 -3.74
N VAL A 155 18.96 -7.33 -5.01
CA VAL A 155 17.63 -7.23 -5.63
C VAL A 155 16.91 -8.57 -5.53
N VAL A 156 17.61 -9.68 -5.77
CA VAL A 156 17.04 -11.02 -5.59
C VAL A 156 16.67 -11.28 -4.13
N CYS A 157 17.58 -11.04 -3.20
CA CYS A 157 17.33 -11.20 -1.76
C CYS A 157 16.12 -10.39 -1.29
N LEU A 158 16.07 -9.10 -1.62
CA LEU A 158 14.98 -8.19 -1.25
C LEU A 158 13.64 -8.65 -1.85
N SER A 159 13.64 -9.05 -3.12
CA SER A 159 12.43 -9.56 -3.78
C SER A 159 11.94 -10.83 -3.08
N THR A 160 12.85 -11.73 -2.71
CA THR A 160 12.45 -12.97 -2.01
C THR A 160 11.89 -12.72 -0.62
N ALA A 161 12.39 -11.74 0.15
CA ALA A 161 11.83 -11.42 1.46
C ALA A 161 10.50 -10.66 1.37
N ALA A 162 10.36 -9.77 0.40
CA ALA A 162 9.08 -9.11 0.14
C ALA A 162 7.99 -10.15 -0.17
N LEU A 163 8.31 -11.14 -1.02
CA LEU A 163 7.39 -12.24 -1.31
C LEU A 163 7.09 -13.11 -0.08
N ASP A 164 8.08 -13.41 0.76
CA ASP A 164 7.91 -14.18 2.00
C ASP A 164 6.97 -13.48 2.99
N SER A 165 7.14 -12.16 3.15
CA SER A 165 6.25 -11.32 3.96
C SER A 165 4.80 -11.32 3.43
N LEU A 166 4.62 -11.20 2.11
CA LEU A 166 3.29 -11.22 1.48
C LEU A 166 2.63 -12.60 1.61
N GLN A 167 3.39 -13.68 1.43
CA GLN A 167 2.89 -15.05 1.59
C GLN A 167 2.43 -15.32 3.03
N SER A 168 3.26 -14.96 4.01
CA SER A 168 2.91 -15.09 5.42
C SER A 168 1.64 -14.32 5.78
N ALA A 169 1.47 -13.10 5.23
CA ALA A 169 0.26 -12.31 5.41
C ALA A 169 -0.98 -12.97 4.77
N MET A 170 -0.87 -13.47 3.53
CA MET A 170 -1.94 -14.22 2.87
C MET A 170 -2.33 -15.48 3.65
N VAL A 171 -1.35 -16.23 4.17
CA VAL A 171 -1.61 -17.43 5.00
C VAL A 171 -2.36 -17.04 6.27
N SER A 172 -1.96 -15.96 6.95
CA SER A 172 -2.62 -15.49 8.17
C SER A 172 -4.06 -15.07 7.92
N SER A 173 -4.29 -14.21 6.92
CA SER A 173 -5.64 -13.75 6.54
C SER A 173 -6.52 -14.90 6.07
N ALA A 174 -6.01 -15.81 5.22
CA ALA A 174 -6.78 -16.98 4.81
C ALA A 174 -7.13 -17.89 6.01
N SER A 175 -6.18 -18.16 6.90
CA SER A 175 -6.39 -19.04 8.06
C SER A 175 -7.42 -18.47 9.04
N TYR A 176 -7.33 -17.16 9.32
CA TYR A 176 -8.13 -16.51 10.34
C TYR A 176 -9.47 -16.00 9.76
N ASP A 177 -9.44 -15.22 8.68
CA ASP A 177 -10.61 -14.53 8.14
C ASP A 177 -11.54 -15.46 7.36
N VAL A 178 -10.98 -16.42 6.61
CA VAL A 178 -11.76 -17.29 5.71
C VAL A 178 -12.14 -18.61 6.39
N PHE A 179 -11.21 -19.22 7.13
CA PHE A 179 -11.41 -20.55 7.71
C PHE A 179 -11.62 -20.55 9.23
N GLY A 180 -11.60 -19.38 9.90
CA GLY A 180 -11.88 -19.26 11.33
C GLY A 180 -11.00 -20.17 12.21
N ASN A 181 -9.73 -20.36 11.82
CA ASN A 181 -8.77 -21.25 12.48
C ASN A 181 -9.18 -22.74 12.58
N ARG A 182 -10.12 -23.20 11.75
CA ARG A 182 -10.58 -24.61 11.77
C ARG A 182 -9.73 -25.55 10.92
N LEU A 183 -8.78 -25.04 10.14
CA LEU A 183 -7.89 -25.82 9.29
C LEU A 183 -6.47 -25.81 9.84
N ALA A 184 -5.79 -26.96 9.79
CA ALA A 184 -4.40 -27.04 10.20
C ALA A 184 -3.54 -26.11 9.30
N PRO A 185 -2.57 -25.35 9.86
CA PRO A 185 -1.76 -24.37 9.12
C PRO A 185 -1.05 -24.93 7.87
N ARG A 186 -0.77 -26.24 7.85
CA ARG A 186 -0.24 -26.98 6.69
C ARG A 186 -1.12 -26.89 5.44
N TYR A 187 -2.44 -26.96 5.59
CA TYR A 187 -3.38 -26.93 4.45
C TYR A 187 -3.51 -25.51 3.91
N VAL A 188 -3.50 -24.50 4.80
CA VAL A 188 -3.54 -23.09 4.40
C VAL A 188 -2.28 -22.70 3.63
N ARG A 189 -1.10 -23.15 4.07
CA ARG A 189 0.16 -22.95 3.32
C ARG A 189 0.13 -23.61 1.94
N GLY A 190 -0.41 -24.83 1.84
CA GLY A 190 -0.60 -25.50 0.56
C GLY A 190 -1.52 -24.71 -0.40
N LEU A 191 -2.62 -24.15 0.12
CA LEU A 191 -3.52 -23.30 -0.66
C LEU A 191 -2.84 -22.03 -1.17
N VAL A 192 -2.01 -21.38 -0.34
CA VAL A 192 -1.25 -20.19 -0.76
C VAL A 192 -0.26 -20.52 -1.88
N VAL A 193 0.43 -21.66 -1.82
CA VAL A 193 1.31 -22.09 -2.93
C VAL A 193 0.50 -22.28 -4.23
N VAL A 194 -0.68 -22.87 -4.15
CA VAL A 194 -1.58 -23.03 -5.32
C VAL A 194 -2.00 -21.67 -5.89
N VAL A 195 -2.25 -20.67 -5.04
CA VAL A 195 -2.59 -19.29 -5.47
C VAL A 195 -1.39 -18.57 -6.09
N VAL A 196 -0.16 -18.87 -5.67
CA VAL A 196 1.05 -18.25 -6.22
C VAL A 196 1.32 -18.68 -7.66
N VAL A 197 0.99 -19.93 -8.04
CA VAL A 197 1.19 -20.42 -9.42
C VAL A 197 0.52 -19.54 -10.48
N PRO A 198 -0.80 -19.24 -10.42
CA PRO A 198 -1.43 -18.36 -11.40
C PRO A 198 -0.90 -16.93 -11.33
N VAL A 199 -0.50 -16.44 -10.15
CA VAL A 199 0.12 -15.11 -10.00
C VAL A 199 1.43 -15.04 -10.80
N VAL A 200 2.26 -16.08 -10.76
CA VAL A 200 3.48 -16.16 -11.58
C VAL A 200 3.15 -16.17 -13.07
N VAL A 201 2.11 -16.91 -13.50
CA VAL A 201 1.69 -16.93 -14.91
C VAL A 201 1.22 -15.55 -15.38
N VAL A 202 0.48 -14.81 -14.55
CA VAL A 202 0.05 -13.44 -14.84
C VAL A 202 1.26 -12.50 -14.89
N ALA A 203 2.20 -12.64 -13.95
CA ALA A 203 3.42 -11.83 -13.91
C ALA A 203 4.27 -11.99 -15.18
N LEU A 204 4.31 -13.17 -15.78
CA LEU A 204 5.01 -13.42 -17.05
C LEU A 204 4.33 -12.77 -18.27
N LYS A 205 3.05 -12.40 -18.17
CA LYS A 205 2.27 -11.76 -19.24
C LYS A 205 2.04 -10.27 -19.01
N ALA A 206 2.34 -9.77 -17.81
CA ALA A 206 2.10 -8.38 -17.44
C ALA A 206 3.06 -7.45 -18.17
N VAL A 207 2.50 -6.47 -18.88
CA VAL A 207 3.27 -5.48 -19.64
C VAL A 207 3.82 -4.37 -18.73
N SER A 208 3.11 -4.02 -17.65
CA SER A 208 3.55 -3.00 -16.70
C SER A 208 3.27 -3.39 -15.24
N ILE A 209 4.34 -3.45 -14.44
CA ILE A 209 4.27 -3.73 -12.99
C ILE A 209 3.61 -2.56 -12.26
N LEU A 210 3.97 -1.33 -12.66
CA LEU A 210 3.47 -0.10 -12.04
C LEU A 210 1.95 -0.01 -12.12
N GLN A 211 1.37 -0.40 -13.26
CA GLN A 211 -0.07 -0.39 -13.46
C GLN A 211 -0.79 -1.33 -12.48
N ILE A 212 -0.28 -2.55 -12.28
CA ILE A 212 -0.88 -3.53 -11.36
C ILE A 212 -0.91 -2.97 -9.93
N TYR A 213 0.19 -2.33 -9.49
CA TYR A 213 0.23 -1.67 -8.19
C TYR A 213 -0.78 -0.53 -8.09
N LEU A 214 -0.89 0.32 -9.11
CA LEU A 214 -1.80 1.46 -9.10
C LEU A 214 -3.28 1.06 -9.01
N VAL A 215 -3.67 -0.07 -9.63
CA VAL A 215 -5.04 -0.59 -9.48
C VAL A 215 -5.31 -0.98 -8.03
N SER A 216 -4.35 -1.66 -7.39
CA SER A 216 -4.44 -1.99 -5.96
C SER A 216 -4.48 -0.72 -5.09
N ASP A 217 -3.66 0.27 -5.41
CA ASP A 217 -3.58 1.53 -4.67
C ASP A 217 -4.86 2.37 -4.80
N LEU A 218 -5.50 2.35 -5.97
CA LEU A 218 -6.78 3.02 -6.19
C LEU A 218 -7.89 2.34 -5.37
N LEU A 219 -7.88 1.01 -5.31
CA LEU A 219 -8.82 0.24 -4.50
C LEU A 219 -8.64 0.52 -3.00
N SER A 220 -7.39 0.57 -2.52
CA SER A 220 -7.12 0.96 -1.13
C SER A 220 -7.50 2.41 -0.85
N ALA A 221 -7.23 3.33 -1.79
CA ALA A 221 -7.64 4.74 -1.67
C ALA A 221 -9.16 4.92 -1.59
N ALA A 222 -9.94 4.07 -2.25
CA ALA A 222 -11.40 4.10 -2.18
C ALA A 222 -11.97 3.55 -0.85
N THR A 223 -11.32 2.55 -0.26
CA THR A 223 -11.87 1.78 0.87
C THR A 223 -11.35 2.24 2.23
N VAL A 224 -10.06 2.55 2.32
CA VAL A 224 -9.38 2.83 3.58
C VAL A 224 -9.90 4.06 4.32
N PRO A 225 -10.20 5.21 3.67
CA PRO A 225 -10.73 6.37 4.38
C PRO A 225 -12.05 6.07 5.12
N VAL A 226 -12.92 5.28 4.48
CA VAL A 226 -14.21 4.86 5.04
C VAL A 226 -14.01 3.87 6.19
N LEU A 227 -12.99 3.01 6.09
CA LEU A 227 -12.59 2.08 7.16
C LEU A 227 -12.00 2.83 8.36
N CYS A 228 -11.14 3.83 8.12
CA CYS A 228 -10.54 4.65 9.18
C CYS A 228 -11.59 5.38 10.01
N LEU A 229 -12.69 5.84 9.41
CA LEU A 229 -13.81 6.41 10.17
C LEU A 229 -14.43 5.42 11.17
N GLY A 230 -14.45 4.12 10.84
CA GLY A 230 -14.93 3.07 11.73
C GLY A 230 -13.97 2.74 12.88
N LEU A 231 -12.70 3.13 12.77
CA LEU A 231 -11.69 2.97 13.82
C LEU A 231 -11.68 4.12 14.83
N VAL A 232 -12.45 5.19 14.59
CA VAL A 232 -12.54 6.32 15.52
C VAL A 232 -13.54 5.99 16.64
N ASP A 233 -13.08 5.99 17.89
CA ASP A 233 -13.89 5.67 19.08
C ASP A 233 -15.19 6.49 19.20
N GLY A 234 -15.18 7.73 18.68
CA GLY A 234 -16.34 8.61 18.64
C GLY A 234 -17.43 8.23 17.63
N MET A 235 -17.12 7.35 16.67
CA MET A 235 -18.00 6.95 15.56
C MET A 235 -18.63 5.57 15.80
N TYR A 236 -19.09 5.30 17.03
CA TYR A 236 -19.69 4.01 17.44
C TYR A 236 -20.94 3.61 16.64
N TRP A 237 -21.56 4.55 15.90
CA TRP A 237 -22.66 4.30 14.98
C TRP A 237 -22.20 3.75 13.61
N TRP A 238 -20.91 3.77 13.30
CA TRP A 238 -20.37 3.25 12.05
C TRP A 238 -20.31 1.72 12.09
N ARG A 239 -20.88 1.03 11.09
CA ARG A 239 -20.84 -0.44 10.99
C ARG A 239 -20.18 -0.87 9.68
N GLY A 240 -19.98 -2.16 9.54
CA GLY A 240 -19.34 -2.74 8.34
C GLY A 240 -20.15 -2.53 7.07
N PHE A 241 -21.46 -2.35 7.20
CA PHE A 241 -22.31 -2.03 6.06
C PHE A 241 -21.90 -0.71 5.40
N GLU A 242 -21.66 0.34 6.20
CA GLU A 242 -21.20 1.64 5.69
C GLU A 242 -19.80 1.55 5.07
N VAL A 243 -18.92 0.72 5.65
CA VAL A 243 -17.56 0.49 5.12
C VAL A 243 -17.62 -0.20 3.75
N VAL A 244 -18.44 -1.24 3.59
CA VAL A 244 -18.61 -1.94 2.31
C VAL A 244 -19.29 -1.05 1.29
N ALA A 245 -20.38 -0.36 1.67
CA ALA A 245 -21.10 0.55 0.78
C ALA A 245 -20.21 1.71 0.33
N GLY A 246 -19.43 2.31 1.23
CA GLY A 246 -18.46 3.34 0.91
C GLY A 246 -17.32 2.83 0.03
N GLY A 247 -16.77 1.64 0.30
CA GLY A 247 -15.75 1.04 -0.55
C GLY A 247 -16.20 0.84 -2.00
N VAL A 248 -17.39 0.26 -2.20
CA VAL A 248 -18.01 0.12 -3.53
C VAL A 248 -18.34 1.49 -4.13
N GLY A 249 -18.83 2.41 -3.30
CA GLY A 249 -19.13 3.79 -3.68
C GLY A 249 -17.92 4.57 -4.20
N GLY A 250 -16.74 4.38 -3.61
CA GLY A 250 -15.50 5.00 -4.07
C GLY A 250 -15.08 4.50 -5.45
N ILE A 251 -15.19 3.20 -5.72
CA ILE A 251 -14.92 2.61 -7.05
C ILE A 251 -15.90 3.16 -8.09
N VAL A 252 -17.19 3.21 -7.74
CA VAL A 252 -18.24 3.76 -8.62
C VAL A 252 -18.02 5.26 -8.86
N ALA A 253 -17.58 6.01 -7.86
CA ALA A 253 -17.29 7.43 -8.00
C ALA A 253 -16.11 7.70 -8.96
N VAL A 254 -15.08 6.86 -8.94
CA VAL A 254 -14.01 6.93 -9.96
C VAL A 254 -14.57 6.68 -11.35
N PHE A 255 -15.45 5.69 -11.51
CA PHE A 255 -16.09 5.41 -12.80
C PHE A 255 -16.97 6.58 -13.27
N ILE A 256 -17.76 7.19 -12.37
CA ILE A 256 -18.56 8.38 -12.68
C ILE A 256 -17.66 9.57 -13.04
N PHE A 257 -16.57 9.79 -12.32
CA PHE A 257 -15.59 10.81 -12.65
C PHE A 257 -15.00 10.58 -14.04
N GLY A 258 -14.61 9.33 -14.36
CA GLY A 258 -14.14 8.94 -15.68
C GLY A 258 -15.18 9.18 -16.77
N LEU A 259 -16.45 8.91 -16.51
CA LEU A 259 -17.55 9.18 -17.45
C LEU A 259 -17.71 10.68 -17.73
N VAL A 260 -17.65 11.51 -16.69
CA VAL A 260 -17.80 12.97 -16.83
C VAL A 260 -16.58 13.61 -17.50
N TYR A 261 -15.37 13.14 -17.18
CA TYR A 261 -14.13 13.71 -17.68
C TYR A 261 -13.79 13.24 -19.10
N LEU A 262 -13.97 11.95 -19.41
CA LEU A 262 -13.61 11.34 -20.70
C LEU A 262 -14.80 11.22 -21.66
N GLY A 263 -16.03 11.39 -21.17
CA GLY A 263 -17.27 11.35 -21.98
C GLY A 263 -17.71 9.94 -22.42
N ASN A 264 -16.91 8.88 -22.17
CA ASN A 264 -17.16 7.52 -22.64
C ASN A 264 -17.05 6.48 -21.52
N ALA A 265 -17.98 5.51 -21.51
CA ALA A 265 -17.99 4.41 -20.53
C ALA A 265 -16.78 3.46 -20.64
N ARG A 266 -16.27 3.25 -21.87
CA ARG A 266 -15.08 2.43 -22.07
C ARG A 266 -13.84 3.09 -21.47
N ASP A 267 -13.65 4.38 -21.70
CA ASP A 267 -12.48 5.09 -21.20
C ASP A 267 -12.55 5.32 -19.69
N ALA A 268 -13.75 5.48 -19.13
CA ALA A 268 -13.98 5.45 -17.69
C ALA A 268 -13.59 4.10 -17.04
N ALA A 269 -13.93 2.97 -17.68
CA ALA A 269 -13.51 1.65 -17.19
C ALA A 269 -12.00 1.46 -17.29
N ARG A 270 -11.38 1.98 -18.36
CA ARG A 270 -9.91 1.96 -18.54
C ARG A 270 -9.18 2.83 -17.52
N LEU A 271 -9.78 3.95 -17.11
CA LEU A 271 -9.25 4.81 -16.07
C LEU A 271 -9.20 4.08 -14.71
N LEU A 272 -10.19 3.23 -14.43
CA LEU A 272 -10.25 2.43 -13.21
C LEU A 272 -9.08 1.43 -13.12
N ILE A 273 -8.59 0.96 -14.28
CA ILE A 273 -7.44 0.06 -14.39
C ILE A 273 -6.14 0.85 -14.66
N LEU A 274 -6.21 2.19 -14.69
CA LEU A 274 -5.12 3.09 -15.10
C LEU A 274 -4.36 2.58 -16.33
N GLU A 275 -5.06 2.21 -17.40
CA GLU A 275 -4.46 1.58 -18.60
C GLU A 275 -3.32 2.40 -19.22
N HIS A 276 -3.40 3.72 -19.12
CA HIS A 276 -2.41 4.64 -19.67
C HIS A 276 -1.22 4.89 -18.71
N GLY A 277 -1.22 4.23 -17.55
CA GLY A 277 -0.20 4.36 -16.51
C GLY A 277 -0.32 5.63 -15.67
N LEU A 278 0.73 5.91 -14.90
CA LEU A 278 0.81 7.05 -13.98
C LEU A 278 1.24 8.35 -14.66
N TYR A 279 2.00 8.24 -15.76
CA TYR A 279 2.72 9.34 -16.38
C TYR A 279 1.97 9.92 -17.58
N THR A 280 0.64 10.08 -17.43
CA THR A 280 -0.19 10.77 -18.42
C THR A 280 -0.13 12.26 -18.17
N ASP A 281 -0.09 13.08 -19.22
CA ASP A 281 -0.09 14.55 -19.11
C ASP A 281 -1.48 15.13 -18.73
N ASP A 282 -2.45 14.27 -18.39
CA ASP A 282 -3.84 14.63 -18.10
C ASP A 282 -4.18 14.61 -16.60
N TRP A 283 -5.29 15.27 -16.24
CA TRP A 283 -5.82 15.30 -14.86
C TRP A 283 -6.62 14.05 -14.47
N SER A 284 -6.69 13.06 -15.36
CA SER A 284 -7.51 11.86 -15.19
C SER A 284 -7.07 11.02 -13.99
N VAL A 285 -5.77 10.75 -13.84
CA VAL A 285 -5.21 9.95 -12.74
C VAL A 285 -5.34 10.68 -11.41
N PHE A 286 -4.98 11.97 -11.38
CA PHE A 286 -5.16 12.81 -10.19
C PHE A 286 -6.63 12.84 -9.75
N GLY A 287 -7.53 13.06 -10.70
CA GLY A 287 -8.96 13.09 -10.42
C GLY A 287 -9.51 11.74 -9.93
N ALA A 288 -9.00 10.62 -10.43
CA ALA A 288 -9.37 9.29 -9.93
C ALA A 288 -8.96 9.11 -8.45
N PHE A 289 -7.74 9.50 -8.08
CA PHE A 289 -7.26 9.42 -6.69
C PHE A 289 -7.93 10.41 -5.73
N VAL A 290 -8.56 11.47 -6.24
CA VAL A 290 -9.39 12.38 -5.45
C VAL A 290 -10.84 11.88 -5.36
N ALA A 291 -11.38 11.36 -6.47
CA ALA A 291 -12.75 10.86 -6.55
C ALA A 291 -12.95 9.58 -5.73
N ALA A 292 -11.95 8.69 -5.68
CA ALA A 292 -11.98 7.46 -4.88
C ALA A 292 -12.30 7.69 -3.39
N PRO A 293 -11.49 8.46 -2.62
CA PRO A 293 -11.73 8.67 -1.20
C PRO A 293 -12.99 9.51 -0.95
N LEU A 294 -13.23 10.56 -1.75
CA LEU A 294 -14.40 11.44 -1.57
C LEU A 294 -15.70 10.71 -1.89
N GLY A 295 -15.73 9.96 -2.99
CA GLY A 295 -16.87 9.14 -3.37
C GLY A 295 -17.17 8.08 -2.34
N GLY A 296 -16.13 7.43 -1.79
CA GLY A 296 -16.31 6.45 -0.74
C GLY A 296 -16.89 7.03 0.55
N LEU A 297 -16.43 8.22 0.95
CA LEU A 297 -16.98 8.93 2.10
C LEU A 297 -18.43 9.34 1.86
N VAL A 298 -18.75 9.95 0.72
CA VAL A 298 -20.12 10.40 0.39
C VAL A 298 -21.10 9.23 0.39
N VAL A 299 -20.75 8.12 -0.26
CA VAL A 299 -21.60 6.93 -0.29
C VAL A 299 -21.68 6.26 1.08
N GLY A 300 -20.59 6.25 1.85
CA GLY A 300 -20.59 5.77 3.24
C GLY A 300 -21.55 6.55 4.14
N PHE A 301 -21.54 7.88 4.06
CA PHE A 301 -22.48 8.73 4.79
C PHE A 301 -23.92 8.60 4.28
N ALA A 302 -24.12 8.44 2.97
CA ALA A 302 -25.44 8.17 2.40
C ALA A 302 -26.00 6.83 2.88
N ALA A 303 -25.16 5.79 2.96
CA ALA A 303 -25.52 4.48 3.48
C ALA A 303 -25.89 4.56 4.98
N LEU A 304 -25.14 5.34 5.77
CA LEU A 304 -25.47 5.62 7.16
C LEU A 304 -26.83 6.30 7.28
N ALA A 305 -27.07 7.36 6.51
CA ALA A 305 -28.34 8.09 6.51
C ALA A 305 -29.52 7.17 6.14
N LEU A 306 -29.35 6.33 5.12
CA LEU A 306 -30.36 5.36 4.70
C LEU A 306 -30.65 4.32 5.80
N ARG A 307 -29.61 3.82 6.47
CA ARG A 307 -29.76 2.88 7.59
C ARG A 307 -30.48 3.52 8.77
N LEU A 308 -30.09 4.73 9.16
CA LEU A 308 -30.73 5.46 10.27
C LEU A 308 -32.19 5.80 9.93
N ALA A 309 -32.46 6.21 8.70
CA ALA A 309 -33.83 6.45 8.22
C ALA A 309 -34.68 5.17 8.27
N PHE A 310 -34.14 4.03 7.82
CA PHE A 310 -34.84 2.74 7.89
C PHE A 310 -35.14 2.33 9.34
N LEU A 311 -34.15 2.45 10.23
CA LEU A 311 -34.32 2.12 11.65
C LEU A 311 -35.31 3.06 12.33
N PHE A 312 -35.31 4.35 11.98
CA PHE A 312 -36.27 5.33 12.47
C PHE A 312 -37.70 5.03 12.01
N ILE A 313 -37.89 4.72 10.72
CA ILE A 313 -39.21 4.34 10.18
C ILE A 313 -39.71 3.05 10.82
N ARG A 314 -38.83 2.06 11.03
CA ARG A 314 -39.17 0.80 11.69
C ARG A 314 -39.55 1.00 13.16
N ALA A 315 -38.77 1.77 13.91
CA ALA A 315 -39.04 2.10 15.30
C ALA A 315 -40.39 2.84 15.43
N LYS A 316 -40.64 3.82 14.55
CA LYS A 316 -41.92 4.55 14.51
C LYS A 316 -43.11 3.66 14.15
N ARG A 317 -42.93 2.65 13.29
CA ARG A 317 -43.98 1.66 12.95
C ARG A 317 -44.21 0.62 14.04
N ARG A 318 -43.20 0.31 14.86
CA ARG A 318 -43.29 -0.68 15.94
C ARG A 318 -43.52 -0.08 17.33
N HIS A 319 -43.58 1.24 17.45
CA HIS A 319 -43.60 1.97 18.73
C HIS A 319 -42.42 1.59 19.66
N GLU A 320 -41.28 1.24 19.08
CA GLU A 320 -40.04 0.90 19.80
C GLU A 320 -39.14 2.14 19.90
N ARG A 321 -38.25 2.18 20.91
CA ARG A 321 -37.26 3.26 21.06
C ARG A 321 -36.21 3.17 19.95
N PHE A 322 -35.73 4.33 19.50
CA PHE A 322 -34.66 4.40 18.51
C PHE A 322 -33.29 4.23 19.18
N ASP A 323 -32.77 3.02 19.19
CA ASP A 323 -31.52 2.67 19.88
C ASP A 323 -30.29 2.66 18.94
N ALA A 324 -30.44 3.09 17.69
CA ALA A 324 -29.41 2.97 16.65
C ALA A 324 -28.18 3.88 16.85
N LEU A 325 -28.33 4.93 17.67
CA LEU A 325 -27.28 5.86 18.08
C LEU A 325 -26.95 5.72 19.57
N ASP A 326 -27.41 4.67 20.24
CA ASP A 326 -26.98 4.41 21.60
C ASP A 326 -25.59 3.77 21.57
N ARG A 327 -24.70 4.23 22.46
CA ARG A 327 -23.39 3.61 22.64
C ARG A 327 -23.59 2.14 23.00
N PRO A 328 -22.84 1.20 22.41
CA PRO A 328 -22.90 -0.18 22.84
C PRO A 328 -22.60 -0.25 24.33
N VAL A 329 -23.57 -0.69 25.13
CA VAL A 329 -23.37 -0.92 26.56
C VAL A 329 -22.30 -2.01 26.66
N GLY A 330 -21.17 -1.68 27.30
CA GLY A 330 -20.15 -2.68 27.60
C GLY A 330 -20.82 -3.86 28.32
N HIS A 331 -20.48 -5.07 27.90
CA HIS A 331 -20.97 -6.27 28.59
C HIS A 331 -20.44 -6.21 30.02
N PHE A 332 -21.31 -5.95 31.00
CA PHE A 332 -20.97 -6.09 32.41
C PHE A 332 -20.81 -7.58 32.69
N ASP A 333 -19.58 -8.03 32.94
CA ASP A 333 -19.35 -9.36 33.53
C ASP A 333 -19.67 -9.25 35.04
N ASP A 334 -20.79 -9.84 35.45
CA ASP A 334 -21.34 -9.78 36.82
C ASP A 334 -20.45 -10.44 37.91
N ARG A 335 -19.17 -10.70 37.64
CA ARG A 335 -18.27 -11.40 38.57
C ARG A 335 -17.23 -10.52 39.26
N GLN A 336 -16.99 -9.29 38.83
CA GLN A 336 -16.08 -8.37 39.53
C GLN A 336 -16.64 -6.95 39.51
N GLY A 337 -17.13 -6.48 40.66
CA GLY A 337 -17.68 -5.13 40.86
C GLY A 337 -16.63 -4.02 40.77
N ARG A 338 -15.95 -3.90 39.63
CA ARG A 338 -15.12 -2.75 39.24
C ARG A 338 -15.44 -2.41 37.78
N PRO A 339 -15.55 -1.11 37.43
CA PRO A 339 -15.57 -0.73 36.03
C PRO A 339 -14.23 -1.14 35.42
N GLU A 340 -14.24 -2.19 34.58
CA GLU A 340 -13.10 -2.47 33.71
C GLU A 340 -12.93 -1.24 32.81
N GLY A 341 -11.84 -0.51 33.01
CA GLY A 341 -11.35 0.40 31.99
C GLY A 341 -11.10 -0.44 30.76
N ILE A 342 -11.88 -0.16 29.71
CA ILE A 342 -11.80 -0.68 28.33
C ILE A 342 -10.63 -1.66 28.16
N ASP A 343 -10.87 -2.92 28.54
CA ASP A 343 -9.98 -3.98 28.09
C ASP A 343 -10.28 -4.11 26.59
N ALA A 344 -9.34 -3.66 25.78
CA ALA A 344 -9.41 -3.62 24.32
C ALA A 344 -9.41 -5.05 23.77
N LYS A 345 -10.45 -5.82 24.07
CA LYS A 345 -10.70 -7.12 23.46
C LYS A 345 -11.27 -6.88 22.07
N ALA A 346 -10.36 -6.98 21.11
CA ALA A 346 -10.57 -7.21 19.69
C ALA A 346 -11.57 -6.24 19.03
N GLY A 347 -11.00 -5.27 18.30
CA GLY A 347 -11.75 -4.40 17.41
C GLY A 347 -12.70 -5.23 16.55
N LYS A 348 -13.95 -4.79 16.47
CA LYS A 348 -15.05 -5.41 15.71
C LYS A 348 -14.83 -5.48 14.19
N PHE A 349 -13.61 -5.28 13.71
CA PHE A 349 -13.23 -5.31 12.29
C PHE A 349 -11.92 -6.04 11.98
N PHE A 350 -11.30 -6.71 12.96
CA PHE A 350 -10.17 -7.59 12.71
C PHE A 350 -10.37 -8.93 13.41
#